data_AF-A0A0D9P5E6-F1
#
_entry.id   AF-A0A0D9P5E6-F1
#
_cell.length_a   1.000
_cell.length_b   1.000
_cell.length_c   1.000
_cell.angle_alpha   90.00
_cell.angle_beta   90.00
_cell.angle_gamma   90.00
#
_symmetry.space_group_name_H-M   'P 1'
#
loop_
_entity.id
_entity.type
_entity.pdbx_description
1 polymer ?
#
loop_
_entity_poly.entity_id
_entity_poly.type
_entity_poly.pdbx_seq_one_letter_code
_entity_poly.pdbx_strand_id
1 'polypeptide(L)'
;MTPRLPQPDMRPAGNNKNRKAHDGRTVLLYLRDIRCFMSLSIHPPSLGSILWSALWQPDIDCNLVSPWLASFINALDHIINDRRLEILVKVLALRRPRVGIWWLALFLLGDLDIIHWFRRYAETLMEKRASATLSAPDPVVSAWTGSKQSFLDYDKTKQYKGLNDLVSREDLLRCRLIFNSQDRYFASLSWRPFGHIAMRNVELELWPYLESDYAFVYDSFAWYQDGKLLHVSRGFRSETGRHVKCVPDDLERRRSETNCHAGCHHAIKLESSRISTLNMLSRAIYDATGGRHWANTALPATSRQHWWLRDWEGLDSWDISIKLNHEADNAVRPPSRFLLDWIRRQTQDSQSNV
;
A
#
# COMPACT_ATOMS: atom_id res chain seq x y z
N MET A 1 0.27 41.36 11.54
CA MET A 1 0.44 40.55 12.77
C MET A 1 0.85 39.16 12.35
N THR A 2 2.09 38.77 12.62
CA THR A 2 2.59 37.40 12.39
C THR A 2 2.16 36.53 13.57
N PRO A 3 1.48 35.38 13.35
CA PRO A 3 1.07 34.52 14.45
C PRO A 3 2.32 33.91 15.11
N ARG A 4 2.56 34.27 16.38
CA ARG A 4 3.54 33.61 17.24
C ARG A 4 2.82 32.48 17.98
N LEU A 5 3.24 31.24 17.73
CA LEU A 5 2.79 30.10 18.53
C LEU A 5 3.25 30.28 19.99
N PRO A 6 2.43 29.88 20.98
CA PRO A 6 2.79 30.00 22.39
C PRO A 6 4.04 29.16 22.70
N GLN A 7 5.02 29.77 23.37
CA GLN A 7 6.19 29.05 23.88
C GLN A 7 5.79 28.24 25.12
N PRO A 8 6.01 26.92 25.16
CA PRO A 8 5.71 26.11 26.33
C PRO A 8 6.69 26.47 27.47
N ASP A 9 6.14 26.99 28.57
CA ASP A 9 6.88 27.27 29.81
C ASP A 9 7.06 25.96 30.59
N MET A 10 8.19 25.29 30.36
CA MET A 10 8.55 24.07 31.09
C MET A 10 9.15 24.43 32.45
N ARG A 11 8.31 24.49 33.49
CA ARG A 11 8.79 24.57 34.87
C ARG A 11 9.39 23.23 35.28
N PRO A 12 10.64 23.19 35.79
CA PRO A 12 11.27 21.94 36.19
C PRO A 12 10.58 21.40 37.46
N ALA A 13 9.97 20.22 37.32
CA ALA A 13 9.54 19.42 38.47
C ALA A 13 10.78 19.05 39.31
N GLY A 14 10.66 19.24 40.62
CA GLY A 14 11.75 19.20 41.57
C GLY A 14 12.66 17.97 41.51
N ASN A 15 13.96 18.26 41.63
CA ASN A 15 15.07 17.40 42.06
C ASN A 15 14.83 15.88 41.99
N ASN A 16 15.17 15.28 40.85
CA ASN A 16 15.66 13.92 40.81
C ASN A 16 17.01 13.90 40.10
N LYS A 17 18.06 14.14 40.89
CA LYS A 17 19.47 14.23 40.48
C LYS A 17 20.01 12.86 40.07
N ASN A 18 19.49 12.28 38.99
CA ASN A 18 20.09 11.12 38.28
C ASN A 18 19.52 10.84 36.88
N ARG A 19 18.65 11.70 36.30
CA ARG A 19 18.32 11.62 34.86
C ARG A 19 19.40 12.32 34.03
N LYS A 20 20.35 11.50 33.62
CA LYS A 20 21.59 11.77 32.88
C LYS A 20 21.42 12.75 31.71
N ALA A 21 22.46 13.55 31.46
CA ALA A 21 22.68 14.45 30.32
C ALA A 21 22.51 13.83 28.90
N HIS A 22 22.13 12.55 28.83
CA HIS A 22 21.80 11.84 27.60
C HIS A 22 20.44 12.28 27.01
N ASP A 23 19.50 12.71 27.86
CA ASP A 23 18.11 13.00 27.46
C ASP A 23 18.00 14.30 26.64
N GLY A 24 18.71 15.36 27.05
CA GLY A 24 18.69 16.65 26.36
C GLY A 24 19.30 16.64 24.95
N ARG A 25 20.37 15.85 24.73
CA ARG A 25 20.97 15.71 23.39
C ARG A 25 20.03 14.99 22.42
N THR A 26 19.27 14.00 22.90
CA THR A 26 18.31 13.25 22.09
C THR A 26 17.12 14.10 21.67
N VAL A 27 16.61 14.97 22.55
CA VAL A 27 15.52 15.90 22.21
C VAL A 27 15.97 16.97 21.20
N LEU A 28 17.17 17.54 21.37
CA LEU A 28 17.74 18.51 20.42
C LEU A 28 17.95 17.91 19.02
N LEU A 29 18.28 16.62 18.96
CA LEU A 29 18.40 15.88 17.72
C LEU A 29 17.05 15.77 17.00
N TYR A 30 15.93 15.57 17.71
CA TYR A 30 14.60 15.59 17.09
C TYR A 30 14.18 16.98 16.59
N LEU A 31 14.55 18.05 17.29
CA LEU A 31 14.28 19.41 16.84
C LEU A 31 14.99 19.74 15.52
N ARG A 32 16.17 19.16 15.26
CA ARG A 32 16.87 19.33 13.97
C ARG A 32 16.15 18.64 12.80
N ASP A 33 15.42 17.58 13.09
CA ASP A 33 14.72 16.75 12.11
C ASP A 33 13.26 17.16 11.90
N ILE A 34 12.77 18.12 12.70
CA ILE A 34 11.36 18.56 12.66
C ILE A 34 10.91 18.95 11.26
N ARG A 35 11.81 19.52 10.45
CA ARG A 35 11.54 19.87 9.05
C ARG A 35 11.12 18.66 8.24
N CYS A 36 11.81 17.52 8.38
CA CYS A 36 11.48 16.29 7.68
C CYS A 36 10.12 15.73 8.12
N PHE A 37 9.82 15.78 9.43
CA PHE A 37 8.53 15.35 9.95
C PHE A 37 7.39 16.25 9.47
N MET A 38 7.61 17.57 9.47
CA MET A 38 6.66 18.54 8.92
C MET A 38 6.43 18.30 7.43
N SER A 39 7.49 18.07 6.63
CA SER A 39 7.36 17.78 5.21
C SER A 39 6.48 16.55 4.94
N LEU A 40 6.69 15.44 5.66
CA LEU A 40 5.86 14.24 5.51
C LEU A 40 4.41 14.48 5.98
N SER A 41 4.20 15.32 6.99
CA SER A 41 2.86 15.63 7.50
C SER A 41 2.01 16.45 6.53
N ILE A 42 2.61 17.16 5.57
CA ILE A 42 1.89 17.91 4.53
C ILE A 42 1.10 16.98 3.61
N HIS A 43 1.50 15.71 3.49
CA HIS A 43 0.77 14.70 2.73
C HIS A 43 0.34 13.52 3.62
N PRO A 44 -0.85 13.57 4.25
CA PRO A 44 -1.33 12.50 5.11
C PRO A 44 -1.33 11.09 4.48
N PRO A 45 -1.63 10.89 3.16
CA PRO A 45 -1.52 9.58 2.54
C PRO A 45 -0.09 9.01 2.55
N SER A 46 0.93 9.85 2.34
CA SER A 46 2.35 9.47 2.44
C SER A 46 2.67 8.91 3.83
N LEU A 47 2.22 9.62 4.87
CA LEU A 47 2.43 9.20 6.25
C LEU A 47 1.63 7.94 6.60
N GLY A 48 0.41 7.81 6.09
CA GLY A 48 -0.37 6.58 6.20
C GLY A 48 0.39 5.41 5.58
N SER A 49 0.88 5.58 4.35
CA SER A 49 1.51 4.54 3.55
C SER A 49 2.62 3.83 4.31
N ILE A 50 3.43 4.64 5.00
CA ILE A 50 4.56 4.14 5.75
C ILE A 50 4.23 3.55 7.11
N LEU A 51 3.15 4.01 7.75
CA LEU A 51 2.66 3.40 8.97
C LEU A 51 2.13 1.99 8.66
N TRP A 52 1.25 1.89 7.65
CA TRP A 52 0.63 0.63 7.26
C TRP A 52 1.62 -0.39 6.68
N SER A 53 2.81 0.04 6.25
CA SER A 53 3.89 -0.87 5.81
C SER A 53 4.39 -1.83 6.91
N ALA A 54 4.05 -1.58 8.19
CA ALA A 54 4.27 -2.53 9.27
C ALA A 54 3.56 -3.87 9.06
N LEU A 55 2.42 -3.85 8.37
CA LEU A 55 1.64 -5.04 8.03
C LEU A 55 2.10 -5.70 6.73
N TRP A 56 2.94 -5.03 5.95
CA TRP A 56 3.34 -5.44 4.62
C TRP A 56 4.64 -6.27 4.60
N GLN A 57 4.72 -7.22 3.67
CA GLN A 57 5.91 -8.05 3.42
C GLN A 57 6.18 -8.30 1.94
N PRO A 58 7.46 -8.28 1.52
CA PRO A 58 7.84 -8.45 0.11
C PRO A 58 7.54 -9.85 -0.42
N ASP A 59 7.73 -10.89 0.38
CA ASP A 59 7.63 -12.28 -0.05
C ASP A 59 6.20 -12.85 0.04
N ILE A 60 5.21 -11.99 0.26
CA ILE A 60 3.80 -12.37 0.32
C ILE A 60 3.14 -12.00 -1.00
N ASP A 61 2.74 -13.05 -1.72
CA ASP A 61 1.98 -12.92 -2.95
C ASP A 61 0.60 -12.31 -2.67
N CYS A 62 0.07 -11.56 -3.64
CA CYS A 62 -1.19 -10.84 -3.51
C CYS A 62 -2.41 -11.75 -3.27
N ASN A 63 -2.35 -13.03 -3.66
CA ASN A 63 -3.37 -14.03 -3.34
C ASN A 63 -3.24 -14.63 -1.93
N LEU A 64 -2.15 -14.39 -1.21
CA LEU A 64 -1.86 -14.90 0.13
C LEU A 64 -1.91 -13.80 1.22
N VAL A 65 -2.44 -12.63 0.89
CA VAL A 65 -2.55 -11.49 1.81
C VAL A 65 -3.51 -11.78 2.97
N SER A 66 -4.66 -12.39 2.70
CA SER A 66 -5.64 -12.75 3.74
C SER A 66 -5.06 -13.64 4.85
N PRO A 67 -4.42 -14.80 4.57
CA PRO A 67 -3.83 -15.61 5.63
C PRO A 67 -2.69 -14.89 6.35
N TRP A 68 -1.90 -14.08 5.65
CA TRP A 68 -0.85 -13.25 6.27
C TRP A 68 -1.44 -12.26 7.29
N LEU A 69 -2.42 -11.45 6.89
CA LEU A 69 -3.05 -10.46 7.76
C LEU A 69 -3.84 -11.11 8.90
N ALA A 70 -4.51 -12.25 8.64
CA ALA A 70 -5.19 -13.03 9.67
C ALA A 70 -4.20 -13.52 10.73
N SER A 71 -3.01 -14.00 10.34
CA SER A 71 -1.98 -14.43 11.29
C SER A 71 -1.47 -13.27 12.15
N PHE A 72 -1.28 -12.10 11.55
CA PHE A 72 -0.84 -10.89 12.25
C PHE A 72 -1.87 -10.43 13.29
N ILE A 73 -3.15 -10.35 12.89
CA ILE A 73 -4.23 -9.97 13.80
C ILE A 73 -4.40 -11.01 14.90
N ASN A 74 -4.36 -12.31 14.60
CA ASN A 74 -4.49 -13.35 15.62
C ASN A 74 -3.39 -13.23 16.69
N ALA A 75 -2.15 -12.95 16.28
CA ALA A 75 -1.04 -12.73 17.22
C ALA A 75 -1.26 -11.48 18.11
N LEU A 76 -1.91 -10.45 17.57
CA LEU A 76 -2.16 -9.19 18.27
C LEU A 76 -3.53 -9.09 18.94
N ASP A 77 -4.43 -10.07 18.75
CA ASP A 77 -5.85 -9.93 19.08
C ASP A 77 -6.03 -9.61 20.58
N HIS A 78 -5.34 -10.33 21.45
CA HIS A 78 -5.33 -10.09 22.88
C HIS A 78 -4.76 -8.70 23.25
N ILE A 79 -3.66 -8.26 22.61
CA ILE A 79 -3.06 -6.93 22.86
C ILE A 79 -4.03 -5.80 22.47
N ILE A 80 -4.71 -5.98 21.34
CA ILE A 80 -5.68 -5.03 20.78
C ILE A 80 -6.93 -4.97 21.66
N ASN A 81 -7.49 -6.12 22.04
CA ASN A 81 -8.72 -6.21 22.84
C ASN A 81 -8.50 -5.70 24.27
N ASP A 82 -7.37 -6.04 24.89
CA ASP A 82 -6.98 -5.56 26.22
C ASP A 82 -6.49 -4.09 26.22
N ARG A 83 -6.46 -3.45 25.04
CA ARG A 83 -5.98 -2.07 24.83
C ARG A 83 -4.59 -1.83 25.43
N ARG A 84 -3.69 -2.82 25.34
CA ARG A 84 -2.31 -2.72 25.84
C ARG A 84 -1.43 -1.93 24.85
N LEU A 85 -1.74 -0.64 24.70
CA LEU A 85 -1.16 0.25 23.69
C LEU A 85 0.36 0.30 23.72
N GLU A 86 0.95 0.29 24.93
CA GLU A 86 2.41 0.30 25.10
C GLU A 86 3.07 -0.91 24.39
N ILE A 87 2.44 -2.08 24.50
CA ILE A 87 2.96 -3.30 23.86
C ILE A 87 2.72 -3.24 22.37
N LEU A 88 1.54 -2.76 21.93
CA LEU A 88 1.24 -2.62 20.52
C LEU A 88 2.26 -1.69 19.82
N VAL A 89 2.54 -0.53 20.40
CA VAL A 89 3.56 0.41 19.89
C VAL A 89 4.93 -0.25 19.83
N LYS A 90 5.33 -0.99 20.88
CA LYS A 90 6.61 -1.71 20.89
C LYS A 90 6.65 -2.76 19.79
N VAL A 91 5.59 -3.53 19.57
CA VAL A 91 5.55 -4.54 18.50
C VAL A 91 5.67 -3.88 17.14
N LEU A 92 4.91 -2.82 16.87
CA LEU A 92 4.96 -2.10 15.59
C LEU A 92 6.32 -1.42 15.35
N ALA A 93 6.89 -0.79 16.38
CA ALA A 93 8.21 -0.19 16.33
C ALA A 93 9.33 -1.22 16.15
N LEU A 94 9.22 -2.40 16.77
CA LEU A 94 10.18 -3.49 16.58
C LEU A 94 10.04 -4.13 15.19
N ARG A 95 8.81 -4.18 14.66
CA ARG A 95 8.49 -4.74 13.36
C ARG A 95 9.02 -3.90 12.20
N ARG A 96 8.95 -2.57 12.32
CA ARG A 96 9.57 -1.60 11.39
C ARG A 96 10.22 -0.45 12.18
N PRO A 97 11.47 -0.64 12.66
CA PRO A 97 12.20 0.35 13.45
C PRO A 97 12.37 1.71 12.79
N ARG A 98 12.47 1.76 11.45
CA ARG A 98 12.61 3.00 10.68
C ARG A 98 11.42 3.94 10.87
N VAL A 99 10.26 3.39 11.22
CA VAL A 99 9.00 4.13 11.32
C VAL A 99 8.40 4.11 12.73
N GLY A 100 9.10 3.47 13.68
CA GLY A 100 8.65 3.31 15.05
C GLY A 100 8.38 4.64 15.76
N ILE A 101 9.10 5.72 15.39
CA ILE A 101 8.84 7.04 15.96
C ILE A 101 7.48 7.61 15.53
N TRP A 102 7.04 7.38 14.29
CA TRP A 102 5.72 7.82 13.85
C TRP A 102 4.63 7.01 14.54
N TRP A 103 4.84 5.72 14.76
CA TRP A 103 3.95 4.92 15.59
C TRP A 103 3.87 5.47 17.01
N LEU A 104 5.01 5.76 17.65
CA LEU A 104 5.02 6.35 18.99
C LEU A 104 4.28 7.69 19.03
N ALA A 105 4.57 8.60 18.08
CA ALA A 105 3.91 9.90 18.00
C ALA A 105 2.39 9.76 17.81
N LEU A 106 1.95 8.84 16.97
CA LEU A 106 0.54 8.59 16.69
C LEU A 106 -0.22 8.03 17.89
N PHE A 107 0.40 7.15 18.68
CA PHE A 107 -0.22 6.63 19.90
C PHE A 107 -0.19 7.62 21.07
N LEU A 108 0.77 8.57 21.10
CA LEU A 108 0.84 9.60 22.12
C LEU A 108 -0.05 10.81 21.84
N LEU A 109 -0.21 11.19 20.57
CA LEU A 109 -0.85 12.45 20.16
C LEU A 109 -2.09 12.24 19.28
N GLY A 110 -2.26 11.06 18.71
CA GLY A 110 -3.30 10.76 17.75
C GLY A 110 -4.55 10.13 18.35
N ASP A 111 -5.46 9.77 17.45
CA ASP A 111 -6.72 9.13 17.77
C ASP A 111 -6.53 7.61 17.96
N LEU A 112 -7.05 7.10 19.08
CA LEU A 112 -7.02 5.66 19.40
C LEU A 112 -7.98 4.84 18.52
N ASP A 113 -8.84 5.48 17.74
CA ASP A 113 -9.64 4.83 16.68
C ASP A 113 -8.76 4.09 15.65
N ILE A 114 -7.47 4.41 15.57
CA ILE A 114 -6.52 3.66 14.75
C ILE A 114 -6.49 2.16 15.06
N ILE A 115 -6.81 1.76 16.29
CA ILE A 115 -6.90 0.36 16.70
C ILE A 115 -8.02 -0.34 15.92
N HIS A 116 -9.14 0.34 15.70
CA HIS A 116 -10.23 -0.19 14.87
C HIS A 116 -9.84 -0.24 13.39
N TRP A 117 -9.01 0.70 12.93
CA TRP A 117 -8.53 0.71 11.55
C TRP A 117 -7.62 -0.47 11.26
N PHE A 118 -6.83 -0.95 12.23
CA PHE A 118 -6.00 -2.17 12.08
C PHE A 118 -6.83 -3.40 11.74
N ARG A 119 -7.86 -3.68 12.56
CA ARG A 119 -8.73 -4.84 12.34
C ARG A 119 -9.43 -4.71 10.99
N ARG A 120 -9.91 -3.51 10.66
CA ARG A 120 -10.57 -3.26 9.38
C ARG A 120 -9.63 -3.47 8.19
N TYR A 121 -8.42 -2.91 8.24
CA TYR A 121 -7.42 -3.07 7.19
C TYR A 121 -7.07 -4.54 6.97
N ALA A 122 -6.90 -5.31 8.05
CA ALA A 122 -6.62 -6.73 7.94
C ALA A 122 -7.75 -7.54 7.29
N GLU A 123 -8.99 -7.08 7.42
CA GLU A 123 -10.15 -7.75 6.85
C GLU A 123 -10.43 -7.31 5.41
N THR A 124 -10.30 -6.01 5.11
CA THR A 124 -10.80 -5.40 3.87
C THR A 124 -9.75 -4.64 3.06
N LEU A 125 -8.49 -4.58 3.50
CA LEU A 125 -7.43 -3.70 2.95
C LEU A 125 -7.81 -2.21 2.89
N MET A 126 -8.73 -1.79 3.75
CA MET A 126 -9.16 -0.41 3.86
C MET A 126 -9.21 0.01 5.32
N GLU A 127 -8.62 1.16 5.64
CA GLU A 127 -8.56 1.69 7.00
C GLU A 127 -9.87 2.40 7.39
N LYS A 128 -10.46 3.11 6.42
CA LYS A 128 -11.64 3.95 6.61
C LYS A 128 -12.75 3.59 5.62
N ARG A 129 -14.00 3.89 5.99
CA ARG A 129 -15.16 3.77 5.09
C ARG A 129 -15.18 4.97 4.15
N ALA A 130 -15.27 4.73 2.84
CA ALA A 130 -15.52 5.76 1.81
C ALA A 130 -14.48 6.90 1.69
N SER A 131 -13.24 6.71 2.18
CA SER A 131 -12.13 7.66 2.01
C SER A 131 -11.03 7.07 1.13
N ALA A 132 -10.19 7.93 0.54
CA ALA A 132 -8.95 7.50 -0.10
C ALA A 132 -8.12 6.63 0.87
N THR A 133 -7.55 5.54 0.35
CA THR A 133 -6.76 4.60 1.16
C THR A 133 -5.55 5.32 1.75
N LEU A 134 -5.26 5.02 3.02
CA LEU A 134 -4.05 5.50 3.68
C LEU A 134 -2.88 4.54 3.50
N SER A 135 -3.08 3.34 2.95
CA SER A 135 -2.03 2.31 2.79
C SER A 135 -1.52 2.16 1.36
N ALA A 136 -1.98 2.99 0.42
CA ALA A 136 -1.40 3.01 -0.92
C ALA A 136 0.11 3.28 -0.83
N PRO A 137 0.97 2.48 -1.47
CA PRO A 137 2.41 2.65 -1.37
C PRO A 137 2.84 3.96 -2.03
N ASP A 138 3.82 4.61 -1.44
CA ASP A 138 4.40 5.85 -1.91
C ASP A 138 5.92 5.68 -2.07
N PRO A 139 6.42 5.51 -3.32
CA PRO A 139 7.83 5.28 -3.56
C PRO A 139 8.71 6.45 -3.11
N VAL A 140 8.18 7.68 -3.08
CA VAL A 140 8.91 8.86 -2.60
C VAL A 140 9.14 8.75 -1.10
N VAL A 141 8.12 8.36 -0.35
CA VAL A 141 8.21 8.22 1.12
C VAL A 141 9.05 7.02 1.51
N SER A 142 8.90 5.91 0.79
CA SER A 142 9.75 4.73 0.92
C SER A 142 11.22 5.12 0.78
N ALA A 143 11.58 5.90 -0.24
CA ALA A 143 12.93 6.39 -0.42
C ALA A 143 13.39 7.36 0.68
N TRP A 144 12.54 8.30 1.10
CA TRP A 144 12.84 9.30 2.13
C TRP A 144 13.19 8.69 3.48
N THR A 145 12.48 7.63 3.85
CA THR A 145 12.56 6.99 5.16
C THR A 145 13.39 5.71 5.14
N GLY A 146 13.58 5.12 3.96
CA GLY A 146 14.16 3.80 3.76
C GLY A 146 13.26 2.64 4.19
N SER A 147 11.97 2.88 4.47
CA SER A 147 11.01 1.84 4.83
C SER A 147 10.21 1.45 3.60
N LYS A 148 10.50 0.26 3.07
CA LYS A 148 9.83 -0.28 1.89
C LYS A 148 8.38 -0.66 2.19
N GLN A 149 7.51 -0.47 1.21
CA GLN A 149 6.04 -0.53 1.32
C GLN A 149 5.42 -1.38 0.21
N SER A 150 6.17 -1.65 -0.86
CA SER A 150 5.73 -2.40 -2.02
C SER A 150 6.86 -3.25 -2.59
N PHE A 151 6.49 -4.28 -3.36
CA PHE A 151 7.44 -4.98 -4.23
C PHE A 151 8.14 -4.02 -5.21
N LEU A 152 7.50 -2.90 -5.55
CA LEU A 152 8.06 -1.85 -6.41
C LEU A 152 9.30 -1.17 -5.80
N ASP A 153 9.48 -1.24 -4.48
CA ASP A 153 10.66 -0.70 -3.78
C ASP A 153 11.88 -1.65 -3.83
N TYR A 154 11.77 -2.76 -4.53
CA TYR A 154 12.85 -3.72 -4.74
C TYR A 154 13.28 -3.71 -6.20
N ASP A 155 14.56 -3.95 -6.40
CA ASP A 155 15.13 -4.12 -7.73
C ASP A 155 14.61 -5.42 -8.37
N LYS A 156 14.76 -5.48 -9.69
CA LYS A 156 14.38 -6.65 -10.49
C LYS A 156 15.10 -7.91 -9.98
N THR A 157 14.39 -9.03 -9.97
CA THR A 157 14.94 -10.27 -9.42
C THR A 157 16.03 -10.91 -10.29
N LYS A 158 15.93 -10.78 -11.61
CA LYS A 158 16.88 -11.35 -12.58
C LYS A 158 16.79 -10.69 -13.96
N GLN A 159 17.81 -10.90 -14.78
CA GLN A 159 17.79 -10.57 -16.21
C GLN A 159 17.10 -11.68 -17.01
N TYR A 160 16.42 -11.30 -18.08
CA TYR A 160 15.69 -12.20 -18.98
C TYR A 160 16.26 -12.01 -20.38
N LYS A 161 16.98 -13.01 -20.92
CA LYS A 161 17.65 -12.91 -22.24
C LYS A 161 17.16 -13.96 -23.22
N GLY A 162 16.59 -15.06 -22.73
CA GLY A 162 16.04 -16.13 -23.55
C GLY A 162 14.57 -15.88 -23.89
N LEU A 163 14.17 -16.18 -25.13
CA LEU A 163 12.77 -16.15 -25.57
C LEU A 163 11.86 -17.11 -24.77
N ASN A 164 12.45 -18.15 -24.18
CA ASN A 164 11.77 -19.13 -23.34
C ASN A 164 11.89 -18.83 -21.85
N ASP A 165 12.52 -17.71 -21.47
CA ASP A 165 12.63 -17.33 -20.08
C ASP A 165 11.24 -17.03 -19.51
N LEU A 166 11.00 -17.52 -18.29
CA LEU A 166 9.79 -17.23 -17.53
C LEU A 166 9.99 -15.94 -16.76
N VAL A 167 9.40 -14.86 -17.28
CA VAL A 167 9.32 -13.52 -16.68
C VAL A 167 8.35 -13.53 -15.52
N SER A 168 8.82 -13.15 -14.33
CA SER A 168 7.94 -13.02 -13.18
C SER A 168 6.94 -11.88 -13.43
N ARG A 169 5.68 -12.05 -13.02
CA ARG A 169 4.68 -10.97 -13.15
C ARG A 169 5.09 -9.74 -12.35
N GLU A 170 5.83 -9.95 -11.26
CA GLU A 170 6.44 -8.90 -10.46
C GLU A 170 7.37 -8.00 -11.30
N ASP A 171 8.34 -8.60 -11.99
CA ASP A 171 9.30 -7.85 -12.80
C ASP A 171 8.64 -7.21 -14.02
N LEU A 172 7.68 -7.90 -14.65
CA LEU A 172 6.89 -7.35 -15.75
C LEU A 172 6.11 -6.11 -15.34
N LEU A 173 5.33 -6.19 -14.25
CA LEU A 173 4.54 -5.06 -13.77
C LEU A 173 5.40 -3.90 -13.29
N ARG A 174 6.58 -4.19 -12.70
CA ARG A 174 7.57 -3.17 -12.37
C ARG A 174 8.09 -2.46 -13.63
N CYS A 175 8.45 -3.21 -14.67
CA CYS A 175 8.88 -2.63 -15.96
C CYS A 175 7.77 -1.77 -16.58
N ARG A 176 6.53 -2.26 -16.61
CA ARG A 176 5.38 -1.49 -17.14
C ARG A 176 5.17 -0.18 -16.39
N LEU A 177 5.27 -0.20 -15.06
CA LEU A 177 5.15 1.02 -14.26
C LEU A 177 6.26 2.02 -14.57
N ILE A 178 7.50 1.57 -14.69
CA ILE A 178 8.63 2.44 -14.99
C ILE A 178 8.51 3.04 -16.39
N PHE A 179 8.14 2.20 -17.36
CA PHE A 179 7.87 2.63 -18.73
C PHE A 179 6.77 3.70 -18.76
N ASN A 180 5.70 3.51 -17.98
CA ASN A 180 4.57 4.42 -17.87
C ASN A 180 4.67 5.39 -16.67
N SER A 181 5.89 5.79 -16.27
CA SER A 181 6.18 6.55 -15.04
C SER A 181 5.40 7.86 -14.81
N GLN A 182 4.71 8.38 -15.82
CA GLN A 182 3.81 9.54 -15.70
C GLN A 182 2.45 9.20 -15.09
N ASP A 183 2.06 7.92 -15.06
CA ASP A 183 0.76 7.49 -14.58
C ASP A 183 0.79 7.09 -13.09
N ARG A 184 0.43 8.06 -12.23
CA ARG A 184 0.28 7.87 -10.78
C ARG A 184 -0.77 6.82 -10.41
N TYR A 185 -1.66 6.41 -11.32
CA TYR A 185 -2.64 5.36 -11.03
C TYR A 185 -1.99 4.00 -10.82
N PHE A 186 -0.79 3.73 -11.34
CA PHE A 186 -0.12 2.44 -11.18
C PHE A 186 0.59 2.24 -9.82
N ALA A 187 0.78 3.30 -9.04
CA ALA A 187 1.47 3.26 -7.75
C ALA A 187 0.64 2.62 -6.63
N SER A 188 -0.54 2.05 -6.89
CA SER A 188 -1.39 1.46 -5.85
C SER A 188 -1.11 -0.01 -5.54
N LEU A 189 -0.14 -0.65 -6.21
CA LEU A 189 0.19 -2.06 -5.97
C LEU A 189 1.24 -2.19 -4.87
N SER A 190 0.86 -2.73 -3.71
CA SER A 190 1.80 -3.03 -2.61
C SER A 190 2.29 -4.48 -2.63
N TRP A 191 1.36 -5.44 -2.80
CA TRP A 191 1.64 -6.87 -2.65
C TRP A 191 2.23 -7.48 -3.91
N ARG A 192 3.04 -8.53 -3.74
CA ARG A 192 3.80 -9.17 -4.81
C ARG A 192 2.87 -9.87 -5.82
N PRO A 193 2.96 -9.58 -7.13
CA PRO A 193 2.26 -10.32 -8.17
C PRO A 193 2.74 -11.77 -8.25
N PHE A 194 1.83 -12.74 -8.29
CA PHE A 194 2.19 -14.16 -8.41
C PHE A 194 2.27 -14.64 -9.86
N GLY A 195 3.13 -15.64 -10.09
CA GLY A 195 3.23 -16.38 -11.34
C GLY A 195 4.11 -15.72 -12.41
N HIS A 196 4.10 -16.29 -13.60
CA HIS A 196 5.05 -15.99 -14.65
C HIS A 196 4.38 -15.90 -16.03
N ILE A 197 5.03 -15.22 -16.96
CA ILE A 197 4.72 -15.17 -18.39
C ILE A 197 5.99 -15.55 -19.18
N ALA A 198 5.84 -16.22 -20.32
CA ALA A 198 6.98 -16.48 -21.20
C ALA A 198 7.44 -15.18 -21.88
N MET A 199 8.74 -14.94 -21.98
CA MET A 199 9.33 -13.74 -22.58
C MET A 199 8.79 -13.45 -23.99
N ARG A 200 8.60 -14.49 -24.83
CA ARG A 200 7.99 -14.38 -26.16
C ARG A 200 6.56 -13.78 -26.19
N ASN A 201 5.85 -13.81 -25.06
CA ASN A 201 4.50 -13.26 -24.91
C ASN A 201 4.51 -11.88 -24.22
N VAL A 202 5.69 -11.34 -23.92
CA VAL A 202 5.88 -10.01 -23.35
C VAL A 202 6.07 -8.99 -24.47
N GLU A 203 5.55 -7.79 -24.27
CA GLU A 203 5.68 -6.65 -25.16
C GLU A 203 7.14 -6.33 -25.48
N LEU A 204 7.46 -6.17 -26.76
CA LEU A 204 8.83 -5.95 -27.26
C LEU A 204 9.45 -4.67 -26.68
N GLU A 205 8.65 -3.66 -26.40
CA GLU A 205 9.04 -2.38 -25.80
C GLU A 205 9.67 -2.55 -24.41
N LEU A 206 9.28 -3.61 -23.69
CA LEU A 206 9.76 -3.89 -22.34
C LEU A 206 11.02 -4.75 -22.33
N TRP A 207 11.41 -5.36 -23.46
CA TRP A 207 12.54 -6.28 -23.53
C TRP A 207 13.87 -5.63 -23.12
N PRO A 208 14.23 -4.40 -23.57
CA PRO A 208 15.48 -3.77 -23.15
C PRO A 208 15.58 -3.62 -21.63
N TYR A 209 14.45 -3.34 -20.96
CA TYR A 209 14.38 -3.24 -19.50
C TYR A 209 14.50 -4.62 -18.82
N LEU A 210 13.86 -5.64 -19.39
CA LEU A 210 13.93 -7.00 -18.87
C LEU A 210 15.30 -7.67 -19.08
N GLU A 211 16.02 -7.30 -20.13
CA GLU A 211 17.36 -7.79 -20.46
C GLU A 211 18.48 -7.08 -19.67
N SER A 212 18.26 -5.82 -19.27
CA SER A 212 19.28 -4.97 -18.64
C SER A 212 19.17 -4.93 -17.12
N ASP A 213 20.27 -4.67 -16.40
CA ASP A 213 20.18 -4.24 -15.00
C ASP A 213 19.81 -2.76 -14.95
N TYR A 214 18.63 -2.45 -14.42
CA TYR A 214 18.23 -1.09 -14.12
C TYR A 214 17.77 -1.02 -12.66
N ALA A 215 17.94 0.15 -12.06
CA ALA A 215 17.45 0.43 -10.71
C ALA A 215 16.71 1.78 -10.73
N PHE A 216 15.57 1.84 -10.07
CA PHE A 216 14.85 3.09 -9.88
C PHE A 216 15.36 3.76 -8.60
N VAL A 217 16.10 4.85 -8.76
CA VAL A 217 16.71 5.55 -7.62
C VAL A 217 16.03 6.89 -7.43
N TYR A 218 15.52 7.09 -6.23
CA TYR A 218 15.06 8.41 -5.81
C TYR A 218 16.24 9.39 -5.76
N ASP A 219 16.14 10.47 -6.51
CA ASP A 219 17.16 11.52 -6.55
C ASP A 219 16.94 12.56 -5.45
N SER A 220 15.89 13.38 -5.59
CA SER A 220 15.65 14.51 -4.71
C SER A 220 14.24 15.10 -4.84
N PHE A 221 13.91 16.01 -3.93
CA PHE A 221 12.70 16.81 -3.92
C PHE A 221 13.09 18.29 -3.93
N ALA A 222 12.46 19.06 -4.81
CA ALA A 222 12.73 20.48 -4.96
C ALA A 222 11.60 21.30 -4.32
N TRP A 223 11.97 22.16 -3.38
CA TRP A 223 11.09 23.16 -2.77
C TRP A 223 11.10 24.43 -3.60
N TYR A 224 9.93 24.88 -4.02
CA TYR A 224 9.75 26.14 -4.73
C TYR A 224 8.99 27.13 -3.85
N GLN A 225 9.41 28.38 -3.87
CA GLN A 225 8.69 29.50 -3.29
C GLN A 225 8.51 30.58 -4.35
N ASP A 226 7.26 30.97 -4.62
CA ASP A 226 6.91 31.96 -5.65
C ASP A 226 7.53 31.66 -7.03
N GLY A 227 7.55 30.37 -7.41
CA GLY A 227 8.12 29.88 -8.66
C GLY A 227 9.65 29.78 -8.70
N LYS A 228 10.35 30.17 -7.63
CA LYS A 228 11.83 30.06 -7.53
C LYS A 228 12.24 28.84 -6.73
N LEU A 229 13.23 28.11 -7.22
CA LEU A 229 13.84 27.00 -6.49
C LEU A 229 14.50 27.53 -5.21
N LEU A 230 13.99 27.10 -4.06
CA LEU A 230 14.47 27.51 -2.74
C LEU A 230 15.51 26.52 -2.21
N HIS A 231 15.19 25.22 -2.28
CA HIS A 231 16.01 24.19 -1.67
C HIS A 231 15.75 22.82 -2.31
N VAL A 232 16.78 21.98 -2.39
CA VAL A 232 16.67 20.60 -2.83
C VAL A 232 16.97 19.68 -1.65
N SER A 233 16.04 18.80 -1.33
CA SER A 233 16.10 17.84 -0.24
C SER A 233 16.29 16.43 -0.77
N ARG A 234 17.15 15.63 -0.13
CA ARG A 234 17.38 14.20 -0.46
C ARG A 234 16.61 13.25 0.46
N GLY A 235 15.72 13.80 1.29
CA GLY A 235 14.91 13.04 2.23
C GLY A 235 15.60 12.74 3.56
N PHE A 236 14.78 12.38 4.55
CA PHE A 236 15.17 12.24 5.96
C PHE A 236 16.42 11.37 6.17
N ARG A 237 16.47 10.18 5.55
CA ARG A 237 17.58 9.24 5.73
C ARG A 237 18.90 9.81 5.22
N SER A 238 18.89 10.39 4.02
CA SER A 238 20.07 10.92 3.35
C SER A 238 20.63 12.13 4.11
N GLU A 239 19.75 13.01 4.59
CA GLU A 239 20.14 14.27 5.23
C GLU A 239 20.53 14.13 6.70
N THR A 240 19.83 13.28 7.45
CA THR A 240 20.09 13.16 8.91
C THR A 240 21.15 12.13 9.23
N GLY A 241 21.47 11.24 8.28
CA GLY A 241 22.35 10.09 8.50
C GLY A 241 21.79 9.06 9.50
N ARG A 242 20.60 9.29 10.07
CA ARG A 242 19.91 8.41 11.01
C ARG A 242 19.21 7.28 10.26
N HIS A 243 20.04 6.47 9.62
CA HIS A 243 19.60 5.18 9.13
C HIS A 243 19.89 4.15 10.22
N VAL A 244 18.86 3.39 10.61
CA VAL A 244 19.11 2.19 11.38
C VAL A 244 19.77 1.19 10.42
N LYS A 245 21.01 0.79 10.72
CA LYS A 245 21.72 -0.26 9.96
C LYS A 245 21.16 -1.62 10.35
N CYS A 246 21.17 -2.58 9.41
CA CYS A 246 20.78 -3.97 9.66
C CYS A 246 19.37 -4.13 10.28
N VAL A 247 18.39 -3.40 9.75
CA VAL A 247 16.99 -3.50 10.23
C VAL A 247 16.35 -4.77 9.68
N PRO A 248 15.81 -5.67 10.53
CA PRO A 248 15.03 -6.83 10.12
C PRO A 248 13.62 -6.40 9.71
N ASP A 249 13.55 -5.60 8.65
CA ASP A 249 12.32 -5.05 8.10
C ASP A 249 11.53 -6.12 7.34
N ASP A 250 12.24 -7.14 6.83
CA ASP A 250 11.69 -8.31 6.16
C ASP A 250 11.86 -9.51 7.10
N LEU A 251 10.74 -10.14 7.42
CA LEU A 251 10.67 -11.27 8.33
C LEU A 251 10.99 -12.55 7.57
N GLU A 252 11.83 -13.39 8.17
CA GLU A 252 12.05 -14.74 7.65
C GLU A 252 10.74 -15.54 7.70
N ARG A 253 10.37 -16.14 6.57
CA ARG A 253 9.24 -17.06 6.51
C ARG A 253 9.60 -18.37 7.20
N ARG A 254 9.08 -18.55 8.40
CA ARG A 254 9.16 -19.85 9.09
C ARG A 254 7.97 -20.71 8.69
N ARG A 255 8.25 -21.92 8.20
CA ARG A 255 7.22 -22.96 8.12
C ARG A 255 7.03 -23.49 9.54
N SER A 256 5.78 -23.57 9.99
CA SER A 256 5.49 -24.29 11.21
C SER A 256 5.83 -25.76 10.98
N GLU A 257 6.75 -26.32 11.77
CA GLU A 257 7.02 -27.76 11.78
C GLU A 257 5.82 -28.54 12.36
N THR A 258 4.98 -27.86 13.12
CA THR A 258 3.74 -28.39 13.68
C THR A 258 2.59 -28.05 12.74
N ASN A 259 1.94 -29.08 12.20
CA ASN A 259 0.66 -28.91 11.53
C ASN A 259 -0.35 -28.33 12.52
N CYS A 260 -1.24 -27.45 12.05
CA CYS A 260 -2.40 -27.05 12.84
C CYS A 260 -3.13 -28.31 13.35
N HIS A 261 -3.54 -28.30 14.61
CA HIS A 261 -4.29 -29.41 15.20
C HIS A 261 -5.51 -29.77 14.33
N ALA A 262 -5.81 -31.06 14.21
CA ALA A 262 -7.01 -31.51 13.51
C ALA A 262 -8.25 -30.83 14.12
N GLY A 263 -9.03 -30.12 13.30
CA GLY A 263 -10.18 -29.32 13.75
C GLY A 263 -9.90 -27.82 13.97
N CYS A 264 -8.68 -27.34 13.70
CA CYS A 264 -8.35 -25.93 13.76
C CYS A 264 -8.96 -25.15 12.59
N HIS A 265 -10.20 -24.67 12.77
CA HIS A 265 -10.89 -23.82 11.81
C HIS A 265 -10.50 -22.35 12.03
N HIS A 266 -9.46 -21.90 11.34
CA HIS A 266 -9.23 -20.46 11.21
C HIS A 266 -10.22 -19.91 10.19
N ALA A 267 -11.20 -19.12 10.65
CA ALA A 267 -12.13 -18.40 9.77
C ALA A 267 -11.39 -17.24 9.07
N ILE A 268 -10.63 -17.55 8.02
CA ILE A 268 -9.87 -16.56 7.25
C ILE A 268 -10.80 -15.89 6.24
N LYS A 269 -11.01 -14.58 6.40
CA LYS A 269 -11.72 -13.77 5.40
C LYS A 269 -10.84 -13.59 4.16
N LEU A 270 -11.30 -14.08 3.01
CA LEU A 270 -10.54 -14.05 1.75
C LEU A 270 -10.56 -12.70 1.01
N GLU A 271 -11.28 -11.71 1.55
CA GLU A 271 -11.53 -10.43 0.88
C GLU A 271 -10.23 -9.67 0.56
N SER A 272 -9.26 -9.63 1.49
CA SER A 272 -7.98 -8.96 1.27
C SER A 272 -7.16 -9.58 0.15
N SER A 273 -7.06 -10.91 0.10
CA SER A 273 -6.45 -11.64 -1.02
C SER A 273 -7.19 -11.38 -2.34
N ARG A 274 -8.54 -11.34 -2.29
CA ARG A 274 -9.36 -11.05 -3.47
C ARG A 274 -9.04 -9.67 -4.01
N ILE A 275 -9.15 -8.62 -3.19
CA ILE A 275 -8.88 -7.22 -3.58
C ILE A 275 -7.46 -7.06 -4.13
N SER A 276 -6.44 -7.63 -3.46
CA SER A 276 -5.05 -7.53 -3.91
C SER A 276 -4.82 -8.24 -5.25
N THR A 277 -5.42 -9.42 -5.43
CA THR A 277 -5.33 -10.17 -6.70
C THR A 277 -6.05 -9.44 -7.82
N LEU A 278 -7.22 -8.87 -7.54
CA LEU A 278 -7.96 -8.04 -8.49
C LEU A 278 -7.09 -6.86 -8.93
N ASN A 279 -6.55 -6.07 -7.98
CA ASN A 279 -5.68 -4.94 -8.29
C ASN A 279 -4.48 -5.35 -9.16
N MET A 280 -3.83 -6.48 -8.88
CA MET A 280 -2.78 -7.00 -9.75
C MET A 280 -3.29 -7.28 -11.17
N LEU A 281 -4.45 -7.92 -11.31
CA LEU A 281 -5.02 -8.26 -12.62
C LEU A 281 -5.44 -7.03 -13.42
N SER A 282 -6.07 -6.00 -12.82
CA SER A 282 -6.40 -4.79 -13.58
C SER A 282 -5.16 -4.16 -14.20
N ARG A 283 -4.02 -4.18 -13.50
CA ARG A 283 -2.76 -3.67 -14.05
C ARG A 283 -2.13 -4.59 -15.07
N ALA A 284 -2.27 -5.91 -14.90
CA ALA A 284 -1.73 -6.90 -15.83
C ALA A 284 -2.43 -6.90 -17.20
N ILE A 285 -3.67 -6.42 -17.29
CA ILE A 285 -4.42 -6.33 -18.55
C ILE A 285 -3.90 -5.20 -19.44
N TYR A 286 -3.33 -4.16 -18.86
CA TYR A 286 -2.72 -3.09 -19.63
C TYR A 286 -1.35 -3.52 -20.15
N ASP A 287 -1.12 -3.27 -21.44
CA ASP A 287 0.20 -3.37 -22.04
C ASP A 287 1.03 -2.09 -21.84
N ALA A 288 2.28 -2.12 -22.30
CA ALA A 288 3.20 -0.98 -22.23
C ALA A 288 2.66 0.28 -22.96
N THR A 289 1.83 0.11 -23.99
CA THR A 289 1.26 1.22 -24.79
C THR A 289 -0.06 1.76 -24.24
N GLY A 290 -0.58 1.16 -23.15
CA GLY A 290 -1.87 1.49 -22.56
C GLY A 290 -3.06 0.74 -23.19
N GLY A 291 -2.81 -0.16 -24.14
CA GLY A 291 -3.79 -1.09 -24.67
C GLY A 291 -4.26 -2.06 -23.59
N ARG A 292 -5.55 -2.39 -23.59
CA ARG A 292 -6.19 -3.20 -22.55
C ARG A 292 -6.66 -4.52 -23.18
N HIS A 293 -6.02 -5.64 -22.83
CA HIS A 293 -6.38 -6.94 -23.40
C HIS A 293 -6.17 -8.10 -22.40
N TRP A 294 -7.13 -9.03 -22.30
CA TRP A 294 -7.05 -10.12 -21.31
C TRP A 294 -5.83 -11.03 -21.49
N ALA A 295 -5.39 -11.25 -22.74
CA ALA A 295 -4.22 -12.09 -23.02
C ALA A 295 -2.94 -11.59 -22.31
N ASN A 296 -2.87 -10.29 -21.99
CA ASN A 296 -1.73 -9.68 -21.29
C ASN A 296 -1.59 -10.19 -19.85
N THR A 297 -2.65 -10.77 -19.27
CA THR A 297 -2.61 -11.40 -17.94
C THR A 297 -1.92 -12.76 -17.94
N ALA A 298 -1.80 -13.41 -19.11
CA ALA A 298 -1.38 -14.79 -19.28
C ALA A 298 -2.18 -15.79 -18.40
N LEU A 299 -3.46 -15.52 -18.15
CA LEU A 299 -4.38 -16.47 -17.53
C LEU A 299 -5.10 -17.29 -18.60
N PRO A 300 -5.21 -18.62 -18.44
CA PRO A 300 -5.76 -19.52 -19.46
C PRO A 300 -7.28 -19.39 -19.67
N ALA A 301 -7.99 -18.80 -18.71
CA ALA A 301 -9.43 -18.63 -18.72
C ALA A 301 -9.77 -17.14 -18.63
N THR A 302 -10.89 -16.72 -19.22
CA THR A 302 -11.36 -15.32 -19.14
C THR A 302 -11.86 -15.00 -17.73
N SER A 303 -11.95 -13.70 -17.41
CA SER A 303 -12.50 -13.18 -16.15
C SER A 303 -13.80 -13.88 -15.72
N ARG A 304 -14.73 -14.09 -16.65
CA ARG A 304 -16.05 -14.72 -16.42
C ARG A 304 -16.00 -16.19 -16.01
N GLN A 305 -14.95 -16.90 -16.42
CA GLN A 305 -14.76 -18.32 -16.12
C GLN A 305 -14.21 -18.54 -14.71
N HIS A 306 -13.54 -17.55 -14.13
CA HIS A 306 -13.08 -17.58 -12.75
C HIS A 306 -14.19 -17.09 -11.81
N TRP A 307 -14.77 -18.02 -11.04
CA TRP A 307 -15.87 -17.72 -10.11
C TRP A 307 -15.57 -16.57 -9.14
N TRP A 308 -14.32 -16.43 -8.69
CA TRP A 308 -13.88 -15.39 -7.77
C TRP A 308 -13.68 -14.00 -8.43
N LEU A 309 -13.70 -13.94 -9.78
CA LEU A 309 -13.61 -12.72 -10.59
C LEU A 309 -14.96 -12.21 -11.12
N ARG A 310 -16.04 -13.00 -11.00
CA ARG A 310 -17.33 -12.75 -11.69
C ARG A 310 -18.01 -11.42 -11.35
N ASP A 311 -17.78 -10.87 -10.17
CA ASP A 311 -18.46 -9.66 -9.70
C ASP A 311 -17.64 -8.37 -9.93
N TRP A 312 -16.50 -8.44 -10.62
CA TRP A 312 -15.65 -7.27 -10.79
C TRP A 312 -15.97 -6.49 -12.07
N GLU A 313 -16.80 -5.45 -11.91
CA GLU A 313 -17.06 -4.45 -12.95
C GLU A 313 -15.75 -3.72 -13.31
N GLY A 314 -15.37 -3.76 -14.58
CA GLY A 314 -14.14 -3.13 -15.09
C GLY A 314 -13.08 -4.10 -15.61
N LEU A 315 -13.25 -5.42 -15.43
CA LEU A 315 -12.51 -6.44 -16.20
C LEU A 315 -13.07 -6.63 -17.62
N ASP A 316 -14.40 -6.60 -17.74
CA ASP A 316 -15.14 -7.02 -18.93
C ASP A 316 -15.45 -5.88 -19.93
N SER A 317 -15.07 -4.63 -19.61
CA SER A 317 -15.34 -3.52 -20.53
C SER A 317 -14.34 -3.58 -21.71
N TRP A 318 -14.88 -3.93 -22.88
CA TRP A 318 -14.27 -3.89 -24.23
C TRP A 318 -13.67 -5.17 -24.83
N ASP A 319 -13.64 -6.31 -24.12
CA ASP A 319 -13.28 -7.61 -24.77
C ASP A 319 -14.33 -8.09 -25.80
N ILE A 320 -15.44 -7.36 -25.96
CA ILE A 320 -16.32 -7.52 -27.12
C ILE A 320 -15.70 -6.74 -28.26
N SER A 321 -14.92 -7.45 -29.08
CA SER A 321 -14.62 -7.11 -30.46
C SER A 321 -15.76 -6.27 -31.05
N ILE A 322 -15.45 -5.08 -31.54
CA ILE A 322 -16.32 -4.26 -32.37
C ILE A 322 -16.65 -5.09 -33.62
N LYS A 323 -17.62 -6.00 -33.50
CA LYS A 323 -18.48 -6.34 -34.61
C LYS A 323 -19.43 -5.16 -34.69
N LEU A 324 -19.24 -4.35 -35.73
CA LEU A 324 -20.22 -3.42 -36.27
C LEU A 324 -21.54 -4.19 -36.50
N ASN A 325 -22.32 -4.39 -35.44
CA ASN A 325 -23.70 -4.79 -35.54
C ASN A 325 -24.51 -3.52 -35.27
N HIS A 326 -24.87 -2.85 -36.36
CA HIS A 326 -25.71 -1.65 -36.41
C HIS A 326 -27.15 -1.85 -35.90
N GLU A 327 -27.41 -2.84 -35.05
CA GLU A 327 -28.77 -3.20 -34.62
C GLU A 327 -28.97 -3.25 -33.09
N ALA A 328 -27.92 -3.08 -32.28
CA ALA A 328 -28.03 -3.17 -30.82
C ALA A 328 -28.28 -1.83 -30.09
N ASP A 329 -28.36 -0.71 -30.82
CA ASP A 329 -28.42 0.64 -30.23
C ASP A 329 -29.83 1.08 -29.76
N ASN A 330 -30.84 0.21 -29.89
CA ASN A 330 -32.22 0.48 -29.46
C ASN A 330 -32.72 -0.40 -28.32
N ALA A 331 -31.87 -1.24 -27.72
CA ALA A 331 -32.27 -2.01 -26.54
C ALA A 331 -32.16 -1.13 -25.29
N VAL A 332 -33.28 -0.51 -24.92
CA VAL A 332 -33.46 0.19 -23.63
C VAL A 332 -33.03 -0.75 -22.51
N ARG A 333 -31.85 -0.48 -21.92
CA ARG A 333 -31.38 -1.24 -20.75
C ARG A 333 -32.30 -0.94 -19.58
N PRO A 334 -32.80 -1.97 -18.86
CA PRO A 334 -33.62 -1.74 -17.69
C PRO A 334 -32.81 -0.98 -16.62
N PRO A 335 -33.43 -0.04 -15.89
CA PRO A 335 -32.76 0.69 -14.81
C PRO A 335 -32.26 -0.28 -13.74
N SER A 336 -31.12 0.06 -13.14
CA SER A 336 -30.48 -0.80 -12.15
C SER A 336 -31.39 -1.06 -10.96
N ARG A 337 -31.26 -2.24 -10.35
CA ARG A 337 -32.06 -2.66 -9.18
C ARG A 337 -31.96 -1.65 -8.03
N PHE A 338 -30.79 -1.02 -7.89
CA PHE A 338 -30.55 0.09 -6.97
C PHE A 338 -31.44 1.31 -7.26
N LEU A 339 -31.57 1.71 -8.53
CA LEU A 339 -32.41 2.85 -8.92
C LEU A 339 -33.89 2.56 -8.62
N LEU A 340 -34.34 1.33 -8.89
CA LEU A 340 -35.71 0.90 -8.59
C LEU A 340 -36.00 0.88 -7.09
N ASP A 341 -35.06 0.41 -6.27
CA ASP A 341 -35.19 0.40 -4.81
C ASP A 341 -35.13 1.83 -4.23
N TRP A 342 -34.33 2.71 -4.81
CA TRP A 342 -34.27 4.13 -4.42
C TRP A 342 -35.57 4.86 -4.74
N ILE A 343 -36.12 4.70 -5.95
CA ILE A 343 -37.42 5.28 -6.34
C ILE A 343 -38.52 4.78 -5.40
N ARG A 344 -38.54 3.47 -5.08
CA ARG A 344 -39.55 2.87 -4.22
C ARG A 344 -39.51 3.42 -2.79
N ARG A 345 -38.31 3.74 -2.27
CA ARG A 345 -38.13 4.40 -0.96
C ARG A 345 -38.62 5.85 -0.98
N GLN A 346 -38.31 6.61 -2.03
CA GLN A 346 -38.77 8.00 -2.18
C GLN A 346 -40.32 8.08 -2.24
N THR A 347 -40.97 7.10 -2.87
CA THR A 347 -42.44 7.03 -2.91
C THR A 347 -43.07 6.63 -1.58
N GLN A 348 -42.39 5.86 -0.73
CA GLN A 348 -42.88 5.51 0.62
C GLN A 348 -42.73 6.67 1.62
N ASP A 349 -41.65 7.44 1.51
CA ASP A 349 -41.42 8.63 2.36
C ASP A 349 -42.38 9.78 1.99
N SER A 350 -42.88 9.80 0.75
CA SER A 350 -43.88 10.78 0.29
C SER A 350 -45.31 10.45 0.72
N GLN A 351 -45.59 9.20 1.12
CA GLN A 351 -46.93 8.74 1.57
C GLN A 351 -47.08 8.68 3.09
N SER A 352 -46.01 8.91 3.85
CA SER A 352 -46.02 8.90 5.32
C SER A 352 -46.05 10.31 5.94
N ASN A 353 -46.11 11.36 5.12
CA ASN A 353 -46.22 12.78 5.53
C ASN A 353 -47.50 13.47 5.02
N VAL A 354 -48.60 12.72 4.86
CA VAL A 354 -49.95 13.26 4.66
C VAL A 354 -50.86 12.81 5.80
#